data_AF-A0A6J6JWJ3-F1
#
_entry.id   AF-A0A6J6JWJ3-F1
#
_cell.length_a   1.000
_cell.length_b   1.000
_cell.length_c   1.000
_cell.angle_alpha   90.00
_cell.angle_beta   90.00
_cell.angle_gamma   90.00
#
_symmetry.space_group_name_H-M   'P 1'
#
loop_
_entity.id
_entity.type
_entity.pdbx_description
1 polymer ?
#
loop_
_entity_poly.entity_id
_entity_poly.type
_entity_poly.pdbx_seq_one_letter_code
_entity_poly.pdbx_strand_id
1 'polypeptide(L)' 'MSIADVVMASGEVVNELPFPTWVYGVVFLVGFFALAMVTYSYRNVANRHRHKSGGADHSHAGHH' A
#
# COMPACT_ATOMS: atom_id res chain seq x y z
N MET A 1 17.65 -43.52 -4.13
CA MET A 1 17.14 -42.18 -3.81
C MET A 1 17.40 -41.31 -5.01
N SER A 2 16.33 -40.90 -5.70
CA SER A 2 16.40 -40.10 -6.93
C SER A 2 16.81 -38.67 -6.59
N ILE A 3 17.45 -37.97 -7.54
CA ILE A 3 17.66 -36.53 -7.45
C ILE A 3 16.34 -35.76 -7.25
N ALA A 4 15.23 -36.30 -7.75
CA ALA A 4 13.90 -35.76 -7.51
C ALA A 4 13.52 -35.85 -6.02
N ASP A 5 13.83 -36.96 -5.34
CA ASP A 5 13.56 -37.13 -3.91
C ASP A 5 14.39 -36.15 -3.07
N VAL A 6 15.64 -35.90 -3.47
CA VAL A 6 16.53 -34.94 -2.80
C VAL A 6 16.04 -33.50 -2.98
N VAL A 7 15.55 -33.14 -4.17
CA VAL A 7 14.98 -31.80 -4.44
C VAL A 7 13.71 -31.57 -3.61
N MET A 8 12.82 -32.56 -3.54
CA MET A 8 11.59 -32.46 -2.74
C MET A 8 11.90 -32.40 -1.25
N ALA A 9 12.85 -33.20 -0.77
CA ALA A 9 13.31 -33.19 0.62
C ALA A 9 14.08 -31.90 0.98
N SER A 10 14.78 -31.28 0.02
CA SER A 10 15.47 -29.99 0.24
C SER A 10 14.52 -28.79 0.33
N GLY A 11 13.28 -28.93 -0.13
CA GLY A 11 12.22 -27.95 0.07
C GLY A 11 11.63 -27.96 1.47
N GLU A 12 11.90 -29.01 2.26
CA GLU A 12 11.57 -29.11 3.68
C GLU A 12 12.71 -28.46 4.47
N VAL A 13 12.64 -27.15 4.60
CA VAL A 13 13.66 -26.30 5.23
C VAL A 13 13.97 -26.78 6.65
N VAL A 14 15.23 -27.16 6.88
CA VAL A 14 15.88 -27.67 8.11
C VAL A 14 15.80 -26.71 9.33
N ASN A 15 15.14 -25.57 9.18
CA ASN A 15 14.92 -24.60 10.24
C ASN A 15 13.53 -24.01 10.05
N GLU A 16 12.55 -24.52 10.80
CA GLU A 16 11.19 -24.00 10.82
C GLU A 16 11.26 -22.47 10.98
N LEU A 17 10.89 -21.73 9.93
CA LEU A 17 10.82 -20.28 10.06
C LEU A 17 9.83 -19.99 11.21
N PRO A 18 10.12 -19.03 12.10
CA PRO A 18 9.24 -18.71 13.21
C PRO A 18 7.82 -18.33 12.75
N PHE A 19 7.68 -17.97 11.47
CA PHE A 19 6.41 -17.76 10.80
C PHE A 19 6.40 -18.41 9.40
N PRO A 20 5.23 -18.80 8.88
CA PRO A 20 5.09 -19.25 7.50
C PRO A 20 5.59 -18.22 6.49
N THR A 21 6.16 -18.69 5.37
CA THR A 21 6.75 -17.83 4.31
C THR A 21 5.79 -16.73 3.81
N TRP A 22 4.49 -17.03 3.72
CA TRP A 22 3.49 -16.07 3.25
C TRP A 22 3.32 -14.86 4.19
N VAL A 23 3.60 -15.02 5.49
CA VAL A 23 3.48 -13.94 6.49
C VAL A 23 4.46 -12.81 6.18
N TYR A 24 5.69 -13.13 5.78
CA TYR A 24 6.68 -12.12 5.39
C TYR A 24 6.19 -11.28 4.21
N GLY A 25 5.59 -11.92 3.19
CA GLY A 25 5.00 -11.22 2.06
C GLY A 25 3.84 -10.30 2.47
N VAL A 26 2.97 -10.78 3.37
CA VAL A 26 1.86 -9.97 3.91
C VAL A 26 2.38 -8.78 4.71
N VAL A 27 3.42 -8.94 5.54
CA VAL A 27 4.00 -7.83 6.32
C VAL A 27 4.53 -6.72 5.42
N PHE A 28 5.27 -7.06 4.36
CA PHE A 28 5.73 -6.06 3.40
C PHE A 28 4.58 -5.37 2.68
N LEU A 29 3.57 -6.13 2.24
CA LEU A 29 2.40 -5.59 1.57
C LEU A 29 1.64 -4.61 2.48
N VAL A 30 1.35 -5.01 3.72
CA VAL A 30 0.70 -4.16 4.72
C VAL A 30 1.54 -2.91 5.02
N GLY A 31 2.87 -3.05 5.15
CA GLY A 31 3.78 -1.92 5.31
C GLY A 31 3.65 -0.91 4.18
N PHE A 32 3.81 -1.34 2.92
CA PHE A 32 3.67 -0.46 1.76
C PHE A 32 2.28 0.18 1.66
N PHE A 33 1.21 -0.57 1.95
CA PHE A 33 -0.15 -0.03 1.96
C PHE A 33 -0.36 1.01 3.07
N ALA A 34 0.18 0.79 4.26
CA ALA A 34 0.12 1.75 5.36
C ALA A 34 0.86 3.05 4.99
N LEU A 35 2.07 2.94 4.43
CA LEU A 35 2.82 4.10 3.95
C LEU A 35 2.05 4.84 2.85
N ALA A 36 1.51 4.12 1.87
CA ALA A 36 0.70 4.71 0.81
C ALA A 36 -0.52 5.45 1.37
N MET A 37 -1.25 4.83 2.31
CA MET A 37 -2.41 5.44 2.95
C MET A 37 -2.04 6.75 3.67
N VAL A 38 -0.91 6.77 4.38
CA VAL A 38 -0.41 7.98 5.04
C VAL A 38 -0.11 9.07 4.00
N THR A 39 0.61 8.76 2.93
CA THR A 39 0.92 9.71 1.84
C THR A 39 -0.36 10.25 1.18
N TYR A 40 -1.34 9.39 0.89
CA TYR A 40 -2.62 9.79 0.33
C TYR A 40 -3.47 10.59 1.30
N SER A 41 -3.38 10.36 2.61
CA SER A 41 -4.06 11.15 3.64
C SER A 41 -3.64 12.62 3.55
N TYR A 42 -2.33 12.89 3.47
CA TYR A 42 -1.82 14.25 3.25
C TYR A 42 -2.24 14.83 1.90
N ARG A 43 -2.21 14.03 0.83
CA ARG A 43 -2.65 14.48 -0.51
C ARG A 43 -4.14 14.83 -0.57
N ASN A 44 -4.99 14.03 0.08
CA ASN A 44 -6.43 14.26 0.17
C ASN A 44 -6.73 15.58 0.89
N VAL A 45 -5.98 15.92 1.94
CA VAL A 45 -6.08 17.23 2.61
C VAL A 45 -5.66 18.38 1.67
N ALA A 46 -4.53 18.27 0.98
CA ALA A 46 -4.09 19.27 0.01
C ALA A 46 -5.10 19.47 -1.15
N ASN A 47 -5.77 18.40 -1.57
CA ASN A 47 -6.83 18.48 -2.58
C ASN A 47 -8.11 19.18 -2.06
N ARG A 48 -8.40 19.10 -0.75
CA ARG A 48 -9.50 19.87 -0.12
C ARG A 48 -9.20 21.36 0.01
N HIS A 49 -7.93 21.76 0.06
CA HIS A 49 -7.57 23.19 0.05
C HIS A 49 -7.78 23.87 -1.31
N ARG A 50 -7.78 23.13 -2.44
CA ARG A 50 -8.17 23.69 -3.74
C ARG A 50 -9.67 23.94 -3.88
N HIS A 51 -10.51 23.14 -3.23
CA HIS A 51 -11.96 23.36 -3.25
C HIS A 51 -12.43 24.57 -2.43
N LYS A 52 -11.56 25.19 -1.60
CA LYS A 52 -11.85 26.45 -0.91
C LYS A 52 -11.24 27.69 -1.59
N SER A 53 -10.25 27.53 -2.46
CA SER A 53 -9.61 28.66 -3.17
C SER A 53 -10.03 28.83 -4.64
N GLY A 54 -10.84 27.92 -5.20
CA GLY A 54 -11.39 28.04 -6.56
C GLY A 54 -12.90 28.29 -6.65
N GLY A 55 -13.57 28.55 -5.52
CA GLY A 55 -15.03 28.71 -5.43
C GLY A 55 -15.52 30.15 -5.19
N ALA A 56 -14.61 31.12 -5.16
CA ALA A 56 -14.89 32.54 -5.35
C ALA A 56 -14.15 32.89 -6.65
N ASP A 57 -14.78 32.91 -7.82
CA ASP A 57 -15.25 34.16 -8.43
C ASP A 57 -15.98 33.89 -9.76
N HIS A 58 -16.99 33.03 -9.77
CA HIS A 58 -17.89 32.85 -10.92
C HIS A 58 -19.29 33.43 -10.73
N SER A 59 -19.47 34.37 -9.79
CA SER A 59 -20.78 34.92 -9.41
C SER A 59 -20.87 36.45 -9.38
N HIS A 60 -20.07 37.14 -10.19
CA HIS A 60 -20.34 38.54 -10.56
C HIS A 60 -20.67 38.67 -12.05
N ALA A 61 -21.58 37.80 -12.51
CA ALA A 61 -22.42 38.05 -13.67
C ALA A 61 -23.79 38.50 -13.14
N GLY A 62 -24.03 39.82 -13.07
CA GLY A 62 -25.37 40.33 -12.83
C GLY A 62 -25.46 41.63 -12.04
N HIS A 63 -25.91 42.65 -12.77
CA HIS A 63 -26.95 43.60 -12.39
C HIS A 63 -26.64 44.81 -11.47
N HIS A 64 -26.85 45.98 -12.11
CA HIS A 64 -27.10 47.34 -11.63
C HIS A 64 -25.91 48.23 -11.25
#